data_AF-A0A817RXW9-F1
#
_entry.id   AF-A0A817RXW9-F1
#
_cell.length_a   1.000
_cell.length_b   1.000
_cell.length_c   1.000
_cell.angle_alpha   90.00
_cell.angle_beta   90.00
_cell.angle_gamma   90.00
#
_symmetry.space_group_name_H-M   'P 1'
#
loop_
_entity.id
_entity.type
_entity.pdbx_description
1 polymer ?
#
loop_
_entity_poly.entity_id
_entity_poly.type
_entity_poly.pdbx_seq_one_letter_code
_entity_poly.pdbx_strand_id
1 'polypeptide(L)'
;MYDTQNDRVWAINREEADKNGGVKQKQNFPERVMVWLGVCSKGVTPLVIFDEGTVNHQRYIDEVLPVAWEYANKMFGDQWMFQQGGAKPHTHRLTQQWCKQHFPSFIDKSRWPPNSPDLNPLDYFIWDEFVHQSNGIKSNQKRL
;
A
#
# COMPACT_ATOMS: atom_id res chain seq x y z
N MET A 1 13.35 -25.91 -1.65
CA MET A 1 12.28 -25.87 -2.66
C MET A 1 12.61 -24.76 -3.64
N TYR A 2 12.81 -25.08 -4.92
CA TYR A 2 13.11 -24.14 -5.99
C TYR A 2 11.78 -23.71 -6.63
N ASP A 3 11.48 -22.41 -6.61
CA ASP A 3 10.26 -21.85 -7.19
C ASP A 3 10.63 -21.03 -8.43
N THR A 4 10.19 -21.52 -9.59
CA THR A 4 10.45 -20.93 -10.90
C THR A 4 9.69 -19.62 -11.13
N GLN A 5 8.68 -19.27 -10.32
CA GLN A 5 7.94 -18.01 -10.49
C GLN A 5 8.73 -16.76 -10.06
N ASN A 6 9.79 -16.91 -9.26
CA ASN A 6 10.60 -15.80 -8.78
C ASN A 6 11.90 -15.60 -9.56
N ASP A 7 12.12 -16.34 -10.63
CA ASP A 7 13.29 -16.15 -11.49
C ASP A 7 13.00 -15.04 -12.51
N ARG A 8 13.62 -13.87 -12.32
CA ARG A 8 13.52 -12.73 -13.25
C ARG A 8 14.91 -12.37 -13.74
N VAL A 9 15.16 -12.58 -15.03
CA VAL A 9 16.41 -12.19 -15.70
C VAL A 9 16.25 -10.77 -16.24
N TRP A 10 17.03 -9.83 -15.70
CA TRP A 10 17.12 -8.45 -16.19
C TRP A 10 18.42 -8.24 -16.98
N ALA A 11 18.68 -9.10 -17.95
CA ALA A 11 19.84 -9.06 -18.85
C ALA A 11 19.49 -9.75 -20.17
N ILE A 12 20.18 -9.38 -21.26
CA ILE A 12 19.92 -9.94 -22.59
C ILE A 12 20.33 -11.43 -22.64
N ASN A 13 21.35 -11.80 -21.86
CA ASN A 13 21.78 -13.19 -21.69
C ASN A 13 22.45 -13.42 -20.33
N ARG A 14 22.73 -14.69 -20.03
CA ARG A 14 23.35 -15.13 -18.77
C ARG A 14 24.74 -14.53 -18.55
N GLU A 15 25.51 -14.40 -19.62
CA GLU A 15 26.88 -13.89 -19.59
C GLU A 15 26.94 -12.40 -19.20
N GLU A 16 25.97 -11.62 -19.67
CA GLU A 16 25.78 -10.22 -19.27
C GLU A 16 25.25 -10.11 -17.83
N ALA A 17 24.32 -10.98 -17.42
CA ALA A 17 23.84 -11.03 -16.05
C ALA A 17 24.98 -11.28 -15.07
N ASP A 18 25.86 -12.23 -15.37
CA ASP A 18 27.00 -12.59 -14.53
C ASP A 18 28.04 -11.45 -14.44
N LYS A 19 28.22 -10.66 -15.51
CA LYS A 19 29.05 -9.43 -15.49
C LYS A 19 28.48 -8.34 -14.58
N ASN A 20 27.16 -8.26 -14.43
CA ASN A 20 26.45 -7.25 -13.64
C ASN A 20 26.06 -7.72 -12.22
N GLY A 21 26.75 -8.73 -11.68
CA GLY A 21 26.53 -9.23 -10.33
C GLY A 21 25.67 -10.49 -10.21
N GLY A 22 25.35 -11.13 -11.34
CA GLY A 22 24.77 -12.47 -11.43
C GLY A 22 23.39 -12.63 -10.77
N VAL A 23 23.15 -13.84 -10.25
CA VAL A 23 21.91 -14.20 -9.53
C VAL A 23 21.87 -13.50 -8.18
N LYS A 24 20.98 -12.51 -8.03
CA LYS A 24 20.62 -11.99 -6.71
C LYS A 24 19.54 -12.87 -6.10
N GLN A 25 19.93 -13.74 -5.16
CA GLN A 25 18.94 -14.47 -4.37
C GLN A 25 18.12 -13.48 -3.55
N LYS A 26 16.83 -13.37 -3.88
CA LYS A 26 15.86 -12.71 -3.01
C LYS A 26 15.55 -13.68 -1.88
N GLN A 27 15.69 -13.22 -0.63
CA GLN A 27 15.34 -14.04 0.53
C GLN A 27 13.90 -14.54 0.38
N ASN A 28 13.68 -15.85 0.56
CA ASN A 28 12.34 -16.39 0.67
C ASN A 28 11.75 -15.91 2.01
N PHE A 29 10.57 -15.28 1.97
CA PHE A 29 9.88 -14.71 3.13
C PHE A 29 10.67 -13.62 3.88
N PRO A 30 11.00 -12.50 3.21
CA PRO A 30 11.56 -11.36 3.93
C PRO A 30 10.55 -10.89 4.99
N GLU A 31 11.04 -10.41 6.12
CA GLU A 31 10.22 -9.68 7.09
C GLU A 31 9.54 -8.52 6.36
N ARG A 32 8.22 -8.44 6.53
CA ARG A 32 7.37 -7.46 5.88
C ARG A 32 6.50 -6.82 6.93
N VAL A 33 6.56 -5.49 6.98
CA VAL A 33 5.61 -4.68 7.74
C VAL A 33 4.53 -4.23 6.78
N MET A 34 3.27 -4.39 7.17
CA MET A 34 2.17 -3.78 6.43
C MET A 34 1.82 -2.45 7.06
N VAL A 35 1.61 -1.46 6.20
CA VAL A 35 1.28 -0.10 6.59
C VAL A 35 0.07 0.34 5.78
N TRP A 36 -0.86 1.00 6.44
CA TRP A 36 -1.90 1.77 5.78
C TRP A 36 -1.67 3.26 6.04
N LEU A 37 -1.94 4.06 5.02
CA LEU A 37 -1.96 5.51 5.10
C LEU A 37 -3.00 6.08 4.15
N GLY A 38 -3.63 7.18 4.56
CA GLY A 38 -4.48 8.00 3.72
C GLY A 38 -3.78 9.32 3.35
N VAL A 39 -4.07 9.84 2.17
CA VAL A 39 -3.53 11.13 1.72
C VAL A 39 -4.66 12.02 1.19
N CYS A 40 -4.53 13.33 1.42
CA CYS A 40 -5.39 14.35 0.85
C CYS A 40 -4.59 15.62 0.56
N SER A 41 -5.25 16.63 -0.01
CA SER A 41 -4.62 17.92 -0.34
C SER A 41 -4.04 18.68 0.86
N LYS A 42 -4.46 18.34 2.09
CA LYS A 42 -3.97 18.98 3.32
C LYS A 42 -2.93 18.16 4.09
N GLY A 43 -2.58 16.96 3.62
CA GLY A 43 -1.55 16.13 4.25
C GLY A 43 -1.86 14.64 4.25
N VAL A 44 -1.16 13.94 5.13
CA VAL A 44 -1.19 12.47 5.28
C VAL A 44 -1.77 12.12 6.65
N THR A 45 -2.55 11.05 6.73
CA THR A 45 -3.06 10.52 8.00
C THR A 45 -1.92 10.02 8.89
N PRO A 46 -2.14 9.85 10.20
CA PRO A 46 -1.31 8.93 10.98
C PRO A 46 -1.19 7.57 10.27
N LEU A 47 -0.01 6.95 10.34
CA LEU A 47 0.21 5.62 9.80
C LEU A 47 -0.45 4.58 10.70
N VAL A 48 -1.15 3.63 10.09
CA VAL A 48 -1.60 2.42 10.78
C VAL A 48 -0.60 1.32 10.41
N ILE A 49 0.15 0.85 11.40
CA ILE A 49 1.16 -0.19 11.25
C ILE A 49 0.57 -1.50 11.78
N PHE A 50 0.64 -2.56 10.97
CA PHE A 50 0.18 -3.88 11.37
C PHE A 50 1.37 -4.75 11.74
N ASP A 51 1.46 -5.11 13.02
CA ASP A 51 2.61 -5.84 13.57
C ASP A 51 2.72 -7.26 13.02
N GLU A 52 1.60 -7.95 12.77
CA GLU A 52 1.58 -9.30 12.24
C GLU A 52 0.36 -9.60 11.35
N GLY A 53 0.55 -10.54 10.43
CA GLY A 53 -0.51 -11.14 9.63
C GLY A 53 -1.04 -10.27 8.49
N THR A 54 -2.01 -10.79 7.73
CA THR A 54 -2.68 -10.07 6.64
C THR A 54 -3.83 -9.20 7.15
N VAL A 55 -4.11 -8.06 6.52
CA VAL A 55 -5.28 -7.24 6.83
C VAL A 55 -6.51 -7.87 6.18
N ASN A 56 -7.46 -8.30 7.00
CA ASN A 56 -8.78 -8.75 6.55
C ASN A 56 -9.79 -7.59 6.65
N HIS A 57 -11.04 -7.83 6.22
CA HIS A 57 -12.07 -6.79 6.23
C HIS A 57 -12.42 -6.29 7.63
N GLN A 58 -12.38 -7.15 8.64
CA GLN A 58 -12.72 -6.79 10.02
C GLN A 58 -11.64 -5.86 10.60
N ARG A 59 -10.37 -6.26 10.51
CA ARG A 59 -9.22 -5.42 10.89
C ARG A 59 -9.22 -4.08 10.15
N TYR A 60 -9.55 -4.09 8.87
CA TYR A 60 -9.66 -2.85 8.10
C TYR A 60 -10.77 -1.94 8.63
N ILE A 61 -11.95 -2.49 8.98
CA ILE A 61 -13.03 -1.71 9.58
C ILE A 61 -12.65 -1.18 10.96
N ASP A 62 -11.99 -1.98 11.78
CA ASP A 62 -11.75 -1.65 13.19
C ASP A 62 -10.51 -0.76 13.39
N GLU A 63 -9.44 -0.99 12.62
CA GLU A 63 -8.14 -0.34 12.83
C GLU A 63 -7.89 0.81 11.84
N VAL A 64 -8.48 0.77 10.64
CA VAL A 64 -8.16 1.73 9.56
C VAL A 64 -9.24 2.77 9.34
N LEU A 65 -10.49 2.34 9.12
CA LEU A 65 -11.56 3.26 8.75
C LEU A 65 -11.83 4.36 9.79
N PRO A 66 -11.68 4.13 11.11
CA PRO A 66 -11.82 5.18 12.12
C PRO A 66 -10.74 6.24 12.01
N VAL A 67 -9.49 5.85 11.69
CA VAL A 67 -8.38 6.79 11.48
C VAL A 67 -8.65 7.67 10.27
N ALA A 68 -9.14 7.09 9.17
CA ALA A 68 -9.53 7.83 7.98
C ALA A 68 -10.68 8.82 8.29
N TRP A 69 -11.71 8.34 8.99
CA TRP A 69 -12.88 9.13 9.38
C TRP A 69 -12.50 10.33 10.25
N GLU A 70 -11.77 10.09 11.34
CA GLU A 70 -11.39 11.12 12.30
C GLU A 70 -10.50 12.18 11.65
N TYR A 71 -9.49 11.75 10.88
CA TYR A 71 -8.59 12.67 10.20
C TYR A 71 -9.34 13.52 9.19
N ALA A 72 -10.16 12.92 8.32
CA ALA A 72 -10.87 13.66 7.29
C ALA A 72 -11.90 14.63 7.88
N ASN A 73 -12.66 14.22 8.91
CA ASN A 73 -13.60 15.11 9.59
C ASN A 73 -12.90 16.28 10.28
N LYS A 74 -11.75 16.04 10.91
CA LYS A 74 -10.93 17.11 11.49
C LYS A 74 -10.45 18.11 10.43
N MET A 75 -10.11 17.63 9.24
CA MET A 75 -9.51 18.47 8.19
C MET A 75 -10.53 19.16 7.29
N PHE A 76 -11.71 18.58 7.10
CA PHE A 76 -12.69 19.01 6.08
C PHE A 76 -14.13 19.10 6.59
N GLY A 77 -14.41 18.80 7.87
CA GLY A 77 -15.78 18.62 8.33
C GLY A 77 -16.46 17.50 7.53
N ASP A 78 -17.63 17.78 6.96
CA ASP A 78 -18.38 16.80 6.16
C ASP A 78 -18.16 16.95 4.63
N GLN A 79 -17.22 17.81 4.20
CA GLN A 79 -17.00 18.13 2.79
C GLN A 79 -15.84 17.34 2.17
N TRP A 80 -15.96 16.01 2.17
CA TRP A 80 -14.91 15.15 1.61
C TRP A 80 -15.48 13.85 1.03
N MET A 81 -14.65 13.17 0.23
CA MET A 81 -14.99 11.90 -0.39
C MET A 81 -13.89 10.89 -0.14
N PHE A 82 -14.26 9.72 0.37
CA PHE A 82 -13.32 8.62 0.57
C PHE A 82 -13.13 7.82 -0.73
N GLN A 83 -11.87 7.60 -1.10
CA GLN A 83 -11.44 6.74 -2.20
C GLN A 83 -10.58 5.61 -1.64
N GLN A 84 -10.75 4.40 -2.15
CA GLN A 84 -9.88 3.26 -1.87
C GLN A 84 -9.76 2.35 -3.09
N GLY A 85 -8.65 1.61 -3.17
CA GLY A 85 -8.41 0.63 -4.25
C GLY A 85 -9.24 -0.65 -4.13
N GLY A 86 -9.07 -1.56 -5.09
CA GLY A 86 -9.86 -2.80 -5.23
C GLY A 86 -9.45 -4.00 -4.36
N ALA A 87 -8.72 -3.80 -3.26
CA ALA A 87 -8.27 -4.92 -2.42
C ALA A 87 -9.45 -5.72 -1.81
N LYS A 88 -9.22 -7.00 -1.48
CA LYS A 88 -10.26 -7.88 -0.92
C LYS A 88 -10.93 -7.31 0.36
N PRO A 89 -10.19 -6.75 1.33
CA PRO A 89 -10.80 -6.09 2.50
C PRO A 89 -11.69 -4.91 2.10
N HIS A 90 -11.22 -4.08 1.17
CA HIS A 90 -11.93 -2.86 0.75
C HIS A 90 -13.26 -3.19 0.07
N THR A 91 -13.28 -4.22 -0.77
CA THR A 91 -14.45 -4.62 -1.57
C THR A 91 -15.44 -5.53 -0.84
N HIS A 92 -15.11 -5.93 0.39
CA HIS A 92 -15.97 -6.75 1.23
C HIS A 92 -17.28 -6.04 1.55
N ARG A 93 -18.38 -6.80 1.63
CA ARG A 93 -19.74 -6.24 1.80
C ARG A 93 -19.84 -5.37 3.06
N LEU A 94 -19.30 -5.83 4.18
CA LEU A 94 -19.35 -5.12 5.45
C LEU A 94 -18.54 -3.82 5.41
N THR A 95 -17.37 -3.83 4.78
CA THR A 95 -16.52 -2.65 4.61
C THR A 95 -17.23 -1.60 3.77
N GLN A 96 -17.80 -2.01 2.63
CA GLN A 96 -18.57 -1.11 1.77
C GLN A 96 -19.79 -0.51 2.48
N GLN A 97 -20.49 -1.31 3.29
CA GLN A 97 -21.63 -0.84 4.09
C GLN A 97 -21.19 0.16 5.16
N TRP A 98 -20.11 -0.14 5.88
CA TRP A 98 -19.56 0.74 6.89
C TRP A 98 -19.19 2.11 6.28
N CYS A 99 -18.45 2.12 5.16
CA CYS A 99 -18.08 3.37 4.47
C CYS A 99 -19.31 4.19 4.08
N LYS A 100 -20.35 3.57 3.52
CA LYS A 100 -21.58 4.25 3.12
C LYS A 100 -22.37 4.84 4.30
N GLN A 101 -22.25 4.24 5.49
CA GLN A 101 -22.97 4.67 6.68
C GLN A 101 -22.24 5.79 7.45
N HIS A 102 -20.91 5.83 7.39
CA HIS A 102 -20.11 6.72 8.24
C HIS A 102 -19.40 7.84 7.48
N PHE A 103 -19.12 7.68 6.18
CA PHE A 103 -18.49 8.72 5.38
C PHE A 103 -19.53 9.62 4.70
N PRO A 104 -19.30 10.94 4.64
CA PRO A 104 -20.23 11.86 3.97
C PRO A 104 -20.31 11.58 2.47
N SER A 105 -19.20 11.13 1.87
CA SER A 105 -19.18 10.63 0.49
C SER A 105 -18.13 9.55 0.31
N PHE A 106 -18.41 8.59 -0.59
CA PHE A 106 -17.58 7.41 -0.79
C PHE A 106 -17.66 6.88 -2.23
N ILE A 107 -16.50 6.59 -2.83
CA ILE A 107 -16.40 5.86 -4.09
C ILE A 107 -16.52 4.37 -3.81
N ASP A 108 -17.71 3.82 -4.00
CA ASP A 108 -17.95 2.40 -3.80
C ASP A 108 -17.25 1.54 -4.88
N LYS A 109 -17.10 0.25 -4.59
CA LYS A 109 -16.36 -0.69 -5.44
C LYS A 109 -16.84 -0.78 -6.88
N SER A 110 -18.10 -0.44 -7.18
CA SER A 110 -18.63 -0.48 -8.54
C SER A 110 -18.16 0.70 -9.39
N ARG A 111 -17.72 1.78 -8.74
CA ARG A 111 -17.26 3.02 -9.37
C ARG A 111 -15.73 3.09 -9.48
N TRP A 112 -15.01 2.22 -8.78
CA TRP A 112 -13.56 2.13 -8.87
C TRP A 112 -13.13 1.16 -9.98
N PRO A 113 -12.39 1.60 -11.00
CA PRO A 113 -11.95 0.71 -12.08
C PRO A 113 -10.93 -0.33 -11.58
N PRO A 114 -11.01 -1.58 -12.07
CA PRO A 114 -10.06 -2.62 -11.70
C PRO A 114 -8.67 -2.33 -12.29
N ASN A 115 -7.62 -2.66 -11.55
CA ASN A 115 -6.21 -2.53 -11.98
C ASN A 115 -5.80 -1.11 -12.39
N SER A 116 -6.26 -0.09 -11.65
CA SER A 116 -5.95 1.33 -11.92
C SER A 116 -5.06 1.96 -10.85
N PRO A 117 -3.79 1.55 -10.73
CA PRO A 117 -2.84 2.20 -9.80
C PRO A 117 -2.52 3.64 -10.21
N ASP A 118 -2.64 3.96 -11.50
CA ASP A 118 -2.48 5.29 -12.08
C ASP A 118 -3.50 6.32 -11.55
N LEU A 119 -4.64 5.86 -11.05
CA LEU A 119 -5.68 6.72 -10.46
C LEU A 119 -5.55 6.90 -8.94
N ASN A 120 -4.56 6.26 -8.31
CA ASN A 120 -4.35 6.33 -6.87
C ASN A 120 -3.02 7.01 -6.55
N PRO A 121 -3.01 8.23 -5.96
CA PRO A 121 -1.79 8.95 -5.58
C PRO A 121 -0.83 8.16 -4.68
N LEU A 122 -1.37 7.22 -3.91
CA LEU A 122 -0.57 6.31 -3.11
C LEU A 122 0.29 5.40 -3.99
N ASP A 123 -0.32 4.82 -5.03
CA ASP A 123 0.30 3.78 -5.86
C ASP A 123 1.22 4.36 -6.94
N TYR A 124 0.85 5.48 -7.59
CA TYR A 124 1.67 6.03 -8.67
C TYR A 124 2.83 6.91 -8.19
N PHE A 125 2.86 7.34 -6.93
CA PHE A 125 3.90 8.27 -6.43
C PHE A 125 4.37 7.99 -5.00
N ILE A 126 3.48 8.03 -4.01
CA ILE A 126 3.89 8.10 -2.59
C ILE A 126 4.64 6.84 -2.14
N TRP A 127 4.20 5.65 -2.54
CA TRP A 127 4.88 4.42 -2.15
C TRP A 127 6.27 4.28 -2.78
N ASP A 128 6.45 4.77 -4.01
CA ASP A 128 7.77 4.76 -4.67
C ASP A 128 8.76 5.67 -3.92
N GLU A 129 8.32 6.88 -3.57
CA GLU A 129 9.11 7.82 -2.78
C GLU A 129 9.46 7.26 -1.38
N PHE A 130 8.50 6.62 -0.71
CA PHE A 130 8.72 6.00 0.60
C PHE A 130 9.78 4.88 0.52
N VAL A 131 9.73 4.06 -0.53
CA VAL A 131 10.74 3.01 -0.76
C VAL A 131 12.11 3.63 -1.06
N HIS A 132 12.19 4.68 -1.87
CA HIS A 132 13.45 5.36 -2.16
C HIS A 132 14.12 5.91 -0.90
N GLN A 133 13.36 6.61 -0.04
CA GLN A 133 13.88 7.15 1.21
C GLN A 133 14.33 6.05 2.19
N SER A 134 13.54 4.99 2.36
CA SER A 134 13.89 3.88 3.24
C SER A 134 15.15 3.13 2.80
N ASN A 135 15.36 2.98 1.49
CA ASN A 135 16.58 2.41 0.94
C ASN A 135 17.80 3.33 1.13
N GLY A 136 17.60 4.65 1.02
CA GLY A 136 18.63 5.65 1.35
C GLY A 136 19.13 5.51 2.79
N ILE A 137 18.22 5.31 3.76
CA ILE A 137 18.56 5.11 5.18
C ILE A 137 19.41 3.84 5.37
N LYS A 138 19.04 2.71 4.74
CA LYS A 138 19.82 1.46 4.80
C LYS A 138 21.23 1.62 4.21
N SER A 139 21.39 2.43 3.17
CA SER A 139 22.70 2.68 2.56
C SER A 139 23.64 3.50 3.46
N ASN A 140 23.08 4.41 4.28
CA ASN A 140 23.84 5.21 5.24
C ASN A 140 24.23 4.41 6.50
N GLN A 141 23.40 3.47 6.95
CA GLN A 141 23.76 2.58 8.07
C GLN A 141 24.86 1.57 7.73
N LYS A 142 25.11 1.27 6.45
CA LYS A 142 26.22 0.40 6.01
C LYS A 142 27.54 1.14 5.79
N ARG A 143 27.57 2.46 5.94
CA ARG A 143 28.76 3.32 5.73
C ARG A 143 29.36 3.85 7.05
N LEU A 144 28.91 3.33 8.19
CA LEU A 144 29.51 3.57 9.51
C LEU A 144 30.20 2.30 10.00
#